data_AF-A0A938M6A3-F1
#
_entry.id   AF-A0A938M6A3-F1
#
_cell.length_a   1.000
_cell.length_b   1.000
_cell.length_c   1.000
_cell.angle_alpha   90.00
_cell.angle_beta   90.00
_cell.angle_gamma   90.00
#
_symmetry.space_group_name_H-M   'P 1'
#
loop_
_entity.id
_entity.type
_entity.pdbx_description
1 polymer ?
#
loop_
_entity_poly.entity_id
_entity_poly.type
_entity_poly.pdbx_seq_one_letter_code
_entity_poly.pdbx_strand_id
1 'polypeptide(L)'
;MPNETQPQPAEGLSRRELVSWLFMGAGLTVSYGLAALYALRFVYPTRRERIRDIFVTTLDELPVGARMEFKDPLGAEIYVQNIGGAVVALS
;
A
#
# COMPACT_ATOMS: atom_id res chain seq x y z
N MET A 1 -18.93 -26.94 -56.17
CA MET A 1 -20.02 -27.33 -55.25
C MET A 1 -19.91 -26.45 -54.01
N PRO A 2 -20.97 -25.75 -53.59
CA PRO A 2 -20.93 -24.92 -52.40
C PRO A 2 -20.83 -25.81 -51.16
N ASN A 3 -19.89 -25.50 -50.27
CA ASN A 3 -19.73 -26.21 -49.00
C ASN A 3 -20.77 -25.66 -48.04
N GLU A 4 -21.84 -26.43 -47.79
CA GLU A 4 -22.89 -26.06 -46.85
C GLU A 4 -22.32 -26.12 -45.43
N THR A 5 -21.99 -24.95 -44.87
CA THR A 5 -21.68 -24.81 -43.45
C THR A 5 -22.94 -25.12 -42.67
N GLN A 6 -23.16 -26.39 -42.33
CA GLN A 6 -24.24 -26.79 -41.45
C GLN A 6 -24.10 -26.01 -40.13
N PRO A 7 -25.16 -25.35 -39.63
CA PRO A 7 -25.09 -24.67 -38.34
C PRO A 7 -24.85 -25.72 -37.26
N GLN A 8 -23.69 -25.65 -36.60
CA GLN A 8 -23.41 -26.51 -35.46
C GLN A 8 -24.53 -26.33 -34.43
N PRO A 9 -25.14 -27.42 -33.93
CA PRO A 9 -26.13 -27.31 -32.87
C PRO A 9 -25.45 -26.63 -31.68
N ALA A 10 -26.15 -25.69 -31.04
CA ALA A 10 -25.69 -25.08 -29.81
C ALA A 10 -25.69 -26.15 -28.71
N GLU A 11 -24.63 -26.95 -28.64
CA GLU A 11 -24.37 -27.88 -27.55
C GLU A 11 -24.19 -27.05 -26.28
N GLY A 12 -25.19 -27.11 -25.41
CA GLY A 12 -25.10 -26.51 -24.08
C GLY A 12 -23.91 -27.09 -23.34
N LEU A 13 -23.19 -26.26 -22.60
CA LEU A 13 -21.95 -26.64 -21.90
C LEU A 13 -22.13 -27.98 -21.15
N SER A 14 -21.29 -28.95 -21.48
CA SER A 14 -21.25 -30.20 -20.74
C SER A 14 -20.82 -29.93 -19.29
N ARG A 15 -21.33 -30.71 -18.33
CA ARG A 15 -20.95 -30.56 -16.91
C ARG A 15 -19.43 -30.59 -16.71
N ARG A 16 -18.72 -31.37 -17.53
CA ARG A 16 -17.25 -31.46 -17.52
C ARG A 16 -16.59 -30.20 -18.05
N GLU A 17 -17.13 -29.60 -19.09
CA GLU A 17 -16.63 -28.35 -19.67
C GLU A 17 -16.84 -27.19 -18.70
N LEU A 18 -17.99 -27.16 -18.02
CA LEU A 18 -18.28 -26.16 -16.99
C LEU A 18 -17.26 -26.23 -15.86
N VAL A 19 -16.98 -27.43 -15.36
CA VAL A 19 -15.95 -27.64 -14.33
C VAL A 19 -14.56 -27.21 -14.82
N SER A 20 -14.20 -27.58 -16.05
CA SER A 20 -12.90 -27.21 -16.63
C SER A 20 -12.75 -25.70 -16.78
N TRP A 21 -13.80 -25.01 -17.24
CA TRP A 21 -13.83 -23.56 -17.39
C TRP A 21 -13.72 -22.85 -16.03
N LEU A 22 -14.39 -23.38 -15.02
CA LEU A 22 -14.35 -22.85 -13.66
C LEU A 22 -12.96 -23.01 -13.04
N PHE A 23 -12.32 -24.17 -13.18
CA PHE A 23 -10.94 -24.36 -12.69
C PHE A 23 -9.93 -23.48 -13.44
N MET A 24 -10.07 -23.34 -14.75
CA MET A 24 -9.18 -22.51 -15.57
C MET A 24 -9.32 -21.02 -15.20
N GLY A 25 -10.56 -20.54 -15.08
CA GLY A 25 -10.87 -19.17 -14.65
C GLY A 25 -10.45 -18.90 -13.21
N ALA A 26 -10.67 -19.86 -12.29
CA ALA A 26 -10.26 -19.75 -10.90
C ALA A 26 -8.73 -19.68 -10.78
N GLY A 27 -8.00 -20.55 -11.49
CA GLY A 27 -6.53 -20.55 -11.49
C GLY A 27 -5.95 -19.22 -11.93
N LEU A 28 -6.45 -18.68 -13.05
CA LEU A 28 -6.06 -17.37 -13.56
C LEU A 28 -6.39 -16.24 -12.58
N THR A 29 -7.61 -16.22 -12.04
CA THR A 29 -8.04 -15.16 -11.12
C THR A 29 -7.21 -15.17 -9.85
N VAL A 30 -6.94 -16.35 -9.29
CA VAL A 30 -6.09 -16.50 -8.11
C VAL A 30 -4.66 -16.07 -8.42
N SER A 31 -4.06 -16.53 -9.51
CA SER A 31 -2.66 -16.21 -9.83
C SER A 31 -2.46 -14.71 -10.09
N TYR A 32 -3.29 -14.12 -10.94
CA TYR A 32 -3.18 -12.70 -11.27
C TYR A 32 -3.62 -11.81 -10.10
N GLY A 33 -4.65 -12.21 -9.35
CA GLY A 33 -5.08 -11.49 -8.16
C GLY A 33 -3.99 -11.45 -7.09
N LEU A 34 -3.33 -12.58 -6.83
CA LEU A 34 -2.22 -12.64 -5.89
C LEU A 34 -1.05 -11.78 -6.37
N ALA A 35 -0.65 -11.91 -7.63
CA ALA A 35 0.44 -11.13 -8.22
C ALA A 35 0.17 -9.62 -8.13
N ALA A 36 -1.05 -9.19 -8.45
CA ALA A 36 -1.48 -7.79 -8.35
C ALA A 36 -1.46 -7.29 -6.89
N LEU A 37 -1.93 -8.10 -5.93
CA LEU A 37 -1.88 -7.76 -4.50
C LEU A 37 -0.44 -7.58 -4.01
N TYR A 38 0.47 -8.48 -4.39
CA TYR A 38 1.88 -8.35 -4.05
C TYR A 38 2.52 -7.13 -4.70
N ALA A 39 2.25 -6.88 -5.99
CA ALA A 39 2.73 -5.69 -6.68
C ALA A 39 2.23 -4.41 -6.00
N LEU A 40 0.95 -4.33 -5.67
CA LEU A 40 0.35 -3.22 -4.93
C LEU A 40 0.99 -3.05 -3.55
N ARG A 41 1.31 -4.15 -2.86
CA ARG A 41 2.00 -4.10 -1.55
C ARG A 41 3.38 -3.45 -1.62
N PHE A 42 4.07 -3.58 -2.75
CA PHE A 42 5.38 -2.96 -3.00
C PHE A 42 5.26 -1.51 -3.46
N VAL A 43 4.30 -1.21 -4.34
CA VAL A 43 4.09 0.14 -4.86
C VAL A 43 3.46 1.06 -3.81
N TYR A 44 2.55 0.52 -2.99
CA TYR A 44 1.87 1.28 -1.95
C TYR A 44 2.59 1.10 -0.62
N PRO A 45 3.32 2.11 -0.12
CA PRO A 45 3.93 2.04 1.19
C PRO A 45 2.81 1.97 2.23
N THR A 46 2.60 0.80 2.83
CA THR A 46 1.87 0.69 4.09
C THR A 46 2.72 1.39 5.14
N ARG A 47 2.54 2.72 5.28
CA ARG A 47 3.17 3.52 6.33
C ARG A 47 2.66 2.98 7.66
N ARG A 48 3.39 2.04 8.25
CA ARG A 48 3.29 1.80 9.69
C ARG A 48 3.89 3.04 10.33
N GLU A 49 3.04 3.87 10.93
CA GLU A 49 3.47 4.94 11.83
C GLU A 49 4.27 4.29 12.96
N ARG A 50 5.59 4.22 12.77
CA ARG A 50 6.48 3.69 13.78
C ARG A 50 6.76 4.86 14.72
N ILE A 51 5.95 4.97 15.77
CA ILE A 51 6.21 5.89 16.86
C ILE A 51 7.60 5.52 17.41
N ARG A 52 8.55 6.43 17.24
CA ARG A 52 9.92 6.32 17.75
C ARG A 52 10.19 7.56 18.56
N ASP A 53 10.66 7.36 19.79
CA ASP A 53 11.15 8.45 20.60
C ASP A 53 12.50 8.89 20.01
N ILE A 54 12.58 10.16 19.59
CA ILE A 54 13.81 10.77 19.07
C ILE A 54 14.26 11.81 20.08
N PHE A 55 15.52 11.74 20.50
CA PHE A 55 16.16 12.79 21.29
C PHE A 55 16.71 13.84 20.33
N VAL A 56 16.07 14.99 20.31
CA VAL A 56 16.31 16.01 19.28
C VAL A 56 17.24 17.12 19.77
N THR A 57 17.05 17.61 21.00
CA THR A 57 17.87 18.66 21.61
C THR A 57 17.87 18.53 23.13
N THR A 58 18.85 19.16 23.78
CA THR A 58 18.87 19.32 25.24
C THR A 58 18.21 20.65 25.64
N LEU A 59 17.74 20.76 26.89
CA LEU A 59 17.16 21.99 27.43
C LEU A 59 18.17 23.14 27.50
N ASP A 60 19.46 22.82 27.65
CA ASP A 60 20.55 23.80 27.72
C ASP A 60 20.80 24.48 26.38
N GLU A 61 20.54 23.77 25.28
CA GLU A 61 20.73 24.26 23.92
C GLU A 61 19.49 24.99 23.36
N LEU A 62 18.31 24.83 23.99
CA LEU A 62 17.06 25.44 23.57
C LEU A 62 16.57 26.49 24.59
N PRO A 63 17.11 27.73 24.56
CA PRO A 63 16.73 28.77 25.51
C PRO A 63 15.25 29.12 25.39
N VAL A 64 14.68 29.64 26.48
CA VAL A 64 13.25 29.99 26.56
C VAL A 64 12.90 31.00 25.47
N GLY A 65 11.90 30.69 24.64
CA GLY A 65 11.48 31.51 23.51
C GLY A 65 12.20 31.20 22.19
N ALA A 66 13.21 30.32 22.17
CA ALA A 66 13.84 29.86 20.95
C ALA A 66 13.02 28.74 20.26
N ARG A 67 13.18 28.67 18.95
CA ARG A 67 12.65 27.61 18.09
C ARG A 67 13.81 26.93 17.36
N MET A 68 13.75 25.62 17.24
CA MET A 68 14.68 24.85 16.42
C MET A 68 13.90 23.93 15.48
N GLU A 69 14.43 23.83 14.26
CA GLU A 69 13.85 23.03 13.18
C GLU A 69 14.70 21.78 13.00
N PHE A 70 14.06 20.62 13.06
CA PHE A 70 14.70 19.33 12.86
C PHE A 70 13.99 18.58 11.74
N LYS A 71 14.76 17.77 11.01
CA LYS A 71 14.19 16.83 10.04
C LYS A 71 14.17 15.44 10.65
N ASP A 72 12.99 14.85 10.71
CA ASP A 72 12.84 13.42 11.00
C ASP A 72 13.64 12.62 9.94
N PRO A 73 14.25 11.48 10.29
CA PRO A 73 14.75 10.51 9.30
C PRO A 73 13.73 10.09 8.22
N LEU A 74 12.43 10.33 8.42
CA LEU A 74 11.37 10.16 7.41
C LEU A 74 11.13 11.39 6.52
N GLY A 75 11.87 12.49 6.73
CA GLY A 75 11.80 13.73 5.96
C GLY A 75 10.71 14.71 6.41
N ALA A 76 10.00 14.42 7.50
CA ALA A 76 9.05 15.35 8.11
C ALA A 76 9.78 16.45 8.87
N GLU A 77 9.28 17.69 8.82
CA GLU A 77 9.83 18.81 9.58
C GLU A 77 9.21 18.84 10.97
N ILE A 78 10.05 18.73 12.00
CA ILE A 78 9.65 18.79 13.40
C ILE A 78 10.13 20.14 13.94
N TYR A 79 9.19 20.91 14.46
CA TYR A 79 9.43 22.19 15.11
C TYR A 79 9.42 21.97 16.63
N VAL A 80 10.53 22.28 17.28
CA VAL A 80 10.64 22.24 18.74
C VAL A 80 10.67 23.67 19.25
N GLN A 81 9.70 24.01 20.10
CA GLN A 81 9.60 25.34 20.72
C GLN A 81 9.62 25.23 22.24
N ASN A 82 10.44 26.05 22.88
CA ASN A 82 10.44 26.21 24.34
C ASN A 82 9.54 27.39 24.71
N ILE A 83 8.30 27.12 25.15
CA ILE A 83 7.34 28.13 25.59
C ILE A 83 7.39 28.19 27.12
N GLY A 84 8.17 29.12 27.66
CA GLY A 84 8.15 29.42 29.10
C GLY A 84 8.55 28.25 30.01
N GLY A 85 9.40 27.33 29.55
CA GLY A 85 9.82 26.14 30.30
C GLY A 85 9.06 24.85 29.96
N ALA A 86 8.03 24.92 29.10
CA ALA A 86 7.41 23.74 28.51
C ALA A 86 7.95 23.53 27.09
N VAL A 87 8.55 22.36 26.84
CA VAL A 87 9.01 21.97 25.50
C VAL A 87 7.86 21.31 24.77
N VAL A 88 7.47 21.91 23.65
CA VAL A 88 6.42 21.39 22.77
C VAL A 88 7.06 21.04 21.43
N ALA A 89 6.87 19.79 21.00
CA ALA A 89 7.24 19.33 19.67
C ALA A 89 5.99 19.28 18.78
N LEU A 90 6.05 19.93 17.62
CA LEU A 90 4.99 19.95 16.61
C LEU A 90 5.55 19.34 15.32
N SER A 91 4.87 18.34 14.76
CA SER A 91 5.21 17.68 13.48
C SER A 91 4.15 17.96 12.42
#